data_AF-A0A494GA24-F1
#
_entry.id   AF-A0A494GA24-F1
#
_cell.length_a   1.000
_cell.length_b   1.000
_cell.length_c   1.000
_cell.angle_alpha   90.00
_cell.angle_beta   90.00
_cell.angle_gamma   90.00
#
_symmetry.space_group_name_H-M   'P 1'
#
loop_
_entity.id
_entity.type
_entity.pdbx_description
1 polymer ?
#
loop_
_entity_poly.entity_id
_entity_poly.type
_entity_poly.pdbx_seq_one_letter_code
_entity_poly.pdbx_strand_id
1 'polypeptide(L)'
;MNNSTYHMFIMAQNYANSRAGNCNLIHSGAWENLAKTGGNFTGRAAVQLWVSKKLNYNYGTHQCASGQMCGHYTQVVGATQSD
;
A
#
# COMPACT_ATOMS: atom_id res chain seq x y z
N MET A 1 19.51 11.87 1.74
CA MET A 1 18.19 11.70 1.07
C MET A 1 17.98 12.90 0.16
N ASN A 2 17.40 12.72 -1.04
CA ASN A 2 17.26 13.79 -2.04
C ASN A 2 15.95 14.58 -1.86
N ASN A 3 15.83 15.73 -2.54
CA ASN A 3 14.68 16.63 -2.41
C ASN A 3 13.35 15.93 -2.75
N SER A 4 13.35 15.04 -3.75
CA SER A 4 12.19 14.25 -4.17
C SER A 4 11.68 13.29 -3.08
N THR A 5 12.57 12.69 -2.30
CA THR A 5 12.19 11.79 -1.19
C THR A 5 11.49 12.58 -0.08
N TYR A 6 11.93 13.81 0.17
CA TYR A 6 11.31 14.70 1.16
C TYR A 6 9.88 15.09 0.76
N HIS A 7 9.67 15.38 -0.52
CA HIS A 7 8.33 15.66 -1.06
C HIS A 7 7.37 14.48 -0.92
N MET A 8 7.82 13.25 -1.25
CA MET A 8 6.96 12.06 -1.10
C MET A 8 6.58 11.78 0.35
N PHE A 9 7.53 11.92 1.29
CA PHE A 9 7.25 11.75 2.71
C PHE A 9 6.18 12.74 3.21
N ILE A 10 6.31 14.02 2.84
CA ILE A 10 5.34 15.05 3.24
C ILE A 10 3.96 14.75 2.66
N MET A 11 3.87 14.36 1.39
CA MET A 11 2.60 14.02 0.75
C MET A 11 1.92 12.84 1.46
N ALA A 12 2.65 11.76 1.74
CA ALA A 12 2.12 10.59 2.44
C ALA A 12 1.63 10.94 3.86
N GLN A 13 2.41 11.72 4.61
CA GLN A 13 2.04 12.12 5.97
C GLN A 13 0.82 13.05 5.98
N ASN A 14 0.78 14.04 5.09
CA ASN A 14 -0.35 14.97 5.00
C ASN A 14 -1.64 14.25 4.58
N TYR A 15 -1.53 13.31 3.63
CA TYR A 15 -2.68 12.55 3.19
C TYR A 15 -3.21 11.64 4.31
N ALA A 16 -2.33 10.94 5.02
CA ALA A 16 -2.71 10.15 6.19
C ALA A 16 -3.43 11.00 7.25
N ASN A 17 -2.91 12.21 7.54
CA ASN A 17 -3.54 13.15 8.47
C ASN A 17 -4.92 13.60 7.98
N SER A 18 -5.10 13.85 6.68
CA SER A 18 -6.40 14.25 6.10
C SER A 18 -7.49 13.16 6.24
N ARG A 19 -7.09 11.89 6.36
CA ARG A 19 -8.01 10.75 6.53
C ARG A 19 -8.22 10.34 7.99
N ALA A 20 -7.43 10.86 8.93
CA ALA A 20 -7.47 10.45 10.33
C ALA A 20 -8.83 10.70 11.03
N GLY A 21 -9.63 11.67 10.55
CA GLY A 21 -10.92 12.00 11.15
C GLY A 21 -11.98 10.89 11.06
N ASN A 22 -11.96 10.05 10.01
CA ASN A 22 -12.86 8.91 9.86
C ASN A 22 -12.15 7.57 9.58
N CYS A 23 -10.81 7.61 9.41
CA CYS A 23 -9.98 6.46 9.10
C CYS A 23 -10.46 5.65 7.88
N ASN A 24 -11.06 6.30 6.88
CA ASN A 24 -11.45 5.62 5.64
C ASN A 24 -10.25 5.41 4.72
N LEU A 25 -10.10 4.18 4.20
CA LEU A 25 -9.05 3.81 3.25
C LEU A 25 -9.48 4.18 1.83
N ILE A 26 -9.47 5.48 1.52
CA ILE A 26 -9.81 6.00 0.19
C ILE A 26 -8.50 6.41 -0.48
N HIS A 27 -8.19 5.82 -1.64
CA HIS A 27 -6.97 6.15 -2.38
C HIS A 27 -7.00 7.59 -2.92
N SER A 28 -5.84 8.25 -2.89
CA SER A 28 -5.66 9.60 -3.45
C SER A 28 -5.66 9.64 -4.98
N GLY A 29 -5.48 8.48 -5.63
CA GLY A 29 -5.22 8.37 -7.08
C GLY A 29 -3.74 8.41 -7.44
N ALA A 30 -2.84 8.66 -6.48
CA ALA A 30 -1.40 8.48 -6.65
C ALA A 30 -1.00 7.00 -6.50
N TRP A 31 0.27 6.69 -6.80
CA TRP A 31 0.87 5.39 -6.44
C TRP A 31 0.97 5.27 -4.91
N GLU A 32 -0.01 4.64 -4.28
CA GLU A 32 -0.19 4.63 -2.83
C GLU A 32 -0.73 3.29 -2.32
N ASN A 33 -0.22 2.86 -1.16
CA ASN A 33 -0.88 1.86 -0.33
C ASN A 33 -1.39 2.50 0.98
N LEU A 34 -2.59 2.12 1.40
CA LEU A 34 -3.19 2.59 2.65
C LEU A 34 -3.33 1.43 3.65
N ALA A 35 -3.20 1.75 4.94
CA ALA A 35 -3.42 0.80 6.01
C ALA A 35 -3.92 1.53 7.25
N LYS A 36 -4.78 0.86 8.02
CA LYS A 36 -5.29 1.35 9.31
C LYS A 36 -5.37 0.21 10.31
N THR A 37 -5.47 0.57 11.57
CA THR A 37 -5.78 -0.33 12.68
C THR A 37 -6.51 0.45 13.76
N GLY A 38 -7.08 -0.25 14.74
CA GLY A 38 -7.67 0.35 15.94
C GLY A 38 -6.69 0.53 17.11
N GLY A 39 -5.42 0.14 16.96
CA GLY A 39 -4.40 0.18 18.03
C GLY A 39 -3.02 0.65 17.57
N ASN A 40 -1.97 0.30 18.31
CA ASN A 40 -0.60 0.67 17.95
C ASN A 40 -0.23 0.11 16.57
N PHE A 41 0.22 1.01 15.69
CA PHE A 41 0.60 0.66 14.32
C PHE A 41 1.91 1.31 13.94
N THR A 42 2.83 0.49 13.46
CA THR A 42 4.12 0.98 12.96
C THR A 42 4.12 0.93 11.43
N GLY A 43 4.92 1.79 10.80
CA GLY A 43 5.15 1.69 9.36
C GLY A 43 5.65 0.30 8.93
N ARG A 44 6.46 -0.36 9.77
CA ARG A 44 6.90 -1.75 9.53
C ARG A 44 5.72 -2.73 9.49
N ALA A 45 4.78 -2.63 10.42
CA ALA A 45 3.59 -3.49 10.44
C ALA A 45 2.70 -3.23 9.21
N ALA A 46 2.57 -1.99 8.77
CA ALA A 46 1.85 -1.65 7.53
C ALA A 46 2.50 -2.30 6.29
N VAL A 47 3.83 -2.23 6.16
CA VAL A 47 4.54 -2.88 5.06
C VAL A 47 4.40 -4.40 5.13
N GLN A 48 4.48 -5.01 6.32
CA GLN A 48 4.26 -6.45 6.51
C GLN A 48 2.84 -6.87 6.10
N LEU A 49 1.82 -6.07 6.42
CA LEU A 49 0.45 -6.30 6.00
C LEU A 49 0.34 -6.33 4.46
N TRP A 50 0.98 -5.39 3.76
CA TRP A 50 0.97 -5.37 2.29
C TRP A 50 1.76 -6.54 1.70
N VAL A 51 2.93 -6.85 2.25
CA VAL A 51 3.77 -7.99 1.82
C VAL A 51 3.09 -9.33 2.03
N SER A 52 2.24 -9.48 3.05
CA SER A 52 1.49 -10.72 3.29
C SER A 52 0.62 -11.15 2.11
N LYS A 53 0.22 -10.21 1.23
CA LYS A 53 -0.54 -10.49 0.01
C LYS A 53 0.27 -11.20 -1.07
N LYS A 54 1.57 -11.42 -0.86
CA LYS A 54 2.41 -12.31 -1.69
C LYS A 54 1.77 -13.69 -1.90
N LEU A 55 1.14 -14.24 -0.85
CA LEU A 55 0.48 -15.56 -0.92
C LEU A 55 -0.66 -15.61 -1.94
N ASN A 56 -1.21 -14.44 -2.29
CA ASN A 56 -2.28 -14.30 -3.25
C ASN A 56 -1.78 -13.99 -4.66
N TYR A 57 -0.47 -13.77 -4.86
CA TYR A 57 0.10 -13.42 -6.16
C TYR A 57 0.73 -14.64 -6.81
N ASN A 58 0.28 -14.98 -8.02
CA ASN A 58 0.88 -16.02 -8.83
C ASN A 58 1.93 -15.42 -9.77
N TYR A 59 3.20 -15.72 -9.50
CA TYR A 59 4.32 -15.27 -10.32
C TYR A 59 4.36 -15.87 -11.73
N GLY A 60 3.78 -17.06 -11.93
CA GLY A 60 3.74 -17.69 -13.25
C GLY A 60 2.75 -17.01 -14.19
N THR A 61 1.62 -16.53 -13.65
CA THR A 61 0.56 -15.90 -14.44
C THR A 61 0.51 -14.37 -14.31
N HIS A 62 1.28 -13.79 -13.38
CA HIS A 62 1.25 -12.36 -13.02
C HIS A 62 -0.12 -11.86 -12.55
N GLN A 63 -0.96 -12.76 -12.03
CA GLN A 63 -2.32 -12.46 -11.58
C GLN A 63 -2.50 -12.72 -10.08
N CYS A 64 -3.51 -12.07 -9.49
CA CYS A 64 -3.99 -12.45 -8.17
C CYS A 64 -4.80 -13.76 -8.23
N ALA A 65 -4.76 -14.55 -7.17
CA ALA A 65 -5.68 -15.67 -6.98
C ALA A 65 -7.14 -15.20 -7.05
N SER A 66 -8.03 -16.06 -7.55
CA SER A 66 -9.45 -15.72 -7.74
C SER A 66 -10.10 -15.20 -6.45
N GLY A 67 -10.77 -14.05 -6.55
CA GLY A 67 -11.41 -13.39 -5.41
C GLY A 67 -10.45 -12.77 -4.37
N GLN A 68 -9.14 -12.79 -4.62
CA GLN A 68 -8.14 -12.23 -3.73
C GLN A 68 -7.61 -10.88 -4.20
N MET A 69 -7.08 -10.11 -3.25
CA MET A 69 -6.38 -8.85 -3.50
C MET A 69 -4.87 -9.05 -3.34
N CYS A 70 -4.10 -8.73 -4.37
CA CYS A 70 -2.63 -8.71 -4.35
C CYS A 70 -2.02 -7.36 -4.74
N GLY A 71 -2.84 -6.34 -5.06
CA GLY A 71 -2.40 -5.00 -5.46
C GLY A 71 -1.44 -4.33 -4.47
N HIS A 72 -1.69 -4.48 -3.17
CA HIS A 72 -0.76 -3.96 -2.15
C HIS A 72 0.64 -4.58 -2.25
N TYR A 73 0.71 -5.88 -2.55
CA TYR A 73 1.98 -6.58 -2.69
C TYR A 73 2.70 -6.15 -3.97
N THR A 74 2.01 -6.17 -5.10
CA THR A 74 2.58 -5.81 -6.40
C THR A 74 3.08 -4.37 -6.42
N GLN A 75 2.40 -3.45 -5.75
CA GLN A 75 2.86 -2.08 -5.54
C GLN A 75 4.17 -2.00 -4.73
N VAL A 76 4.32 -2.82 -3.67
CA VAL A 76 5.55 -2.83 -2.85
C VAL A 76 6.75 -3.34 -3.64
N VAL A 77 6.55 -4.35 -4.49
CA VAL A 77 7.65 -4.97 -5.28
C VAL A 77 7.80 -4.37 -6.68
N GLY A 78 6.97 -3.40 -7.08
CA GLY A 78 6.99 -2.78 -8.39
C GLY A 78 6.64 -3.74 -9.54
N ALA A 79 5.75 -4.70 -9.31
CA ALA A 79 5.30 -5.66 -10.33
C ALA A 79 4.04 -5.14 -11.06
N THR A 80 4.03 -5.24 -12.38
CA THR A 80 2.85 -4.98 -13.21
C THR A 80 1.97 -6.22 -13.27
N GLN A 81 0.66 -6.05 -13.04
CA GLN A 81 -0.34 -7.09 -13.31
C GLN A 81 -0.64 -7.05 -14.81
N SER A 82 -0.73 -8.21 -15.46
CA SER A 82 -1.32 -8.29 -16.80
C SER A 82 -2.84 -8.32 -16.64
N ASP A 83 -3.51 -7.27 -17.12
CA ASP A 83 -4.97 -7.16 -17.15
C ASP A 83 -5.63 -8.36 -17.88
#